data_AF-A0A920S243-F1
#
_entry.id   AF-A0A920S243-F1
#
_cell.length_a   1.000
_cell.length_b   1.000
_cell.length_c   1.000
_cell.angle_alpha   90.00
_cell.angle_beta   90.00
_cell.angle_gamma   90.00
#
_symmetry.space_group_name_H-M   'P 1'
#
loop_
_entity.id
_entity.type
_entity.pdbx_description
1 polymer ?
#
loop_
_entity_poly.entity_id
_entity_poly.type
_entity_poly.pdbx_seq_one_letter_code
_entity_poly.pdbx_strand_id
1 'polypeptide(L)'
;MKLIDWYIFKAISKMTLVVLFVFAALSGFVDFISQTDDIGIGEYGVYEAVQYTLLKLPSSVFQLIPIIVLIGSLIGLGNLSKNNEITVILSSGFSFFRVSLSTLFAGLILCFLTISLGEYLSPPMERLADQLRTKNKYNLESIGESKGFFGGRRKIK
;
A
#
# COMPACT_ATOMS: atom_id res chain seq x y z
N MET A 1 -24.69 -16.38 4.27
CA MET A 1 -24.46 -15.81 2.92
C MET A 1 -24.81 -16.88 1.90
N LYS A 2 -25.51 -16.53 0.81
CA LYS A 2 -25.85 -17.52 -0.22
C LYS A 2 -24.58 -17.84 -1.03
N LEU A 3 -24.52 -19.04 -1.61
CA LEU A 3 -23.33 -19.51 -2.34
C LEU A 3 -22.87 -18.53 -3.45
N ILE A 4 -23.83 -17.88 -4.13
CA ILE A 4 -23.58 -16.86 -5.16
C ILE A 4 -22.88 -15.61 -4.60
N ASP A 5 -23.26 -15.14 -3.41
CA ASP A 5 -22.69 -13.93 -2.81
C ASP A 5 -21.20 -14.14 -2.50
N TRP A 6 -20.88 -15.31 -1.92
CA TRP A 6 -19.51 -15.70 -1.62
C TRP A 6 -18.67 -15.88 -2.89
N TYR A 7 -19.28 -16.43 -3.94
CA TYR A 7 -18.60 -16.64 -5.20
C TYR A 7 -18.22 -15.32 -5.88
N ILE A 8 -19.15 -14.36 -5.97
CA ILE A 8 -18.89 -13.01 -6.50
C ILE A 8 -17.81 -12.31 -5.67
N PHE A 9 -17.92 -12.37 -4.33
CA PHE A 9 -16.92 -11.79 -3.43
C PHE A 9 -15.52 -12.38 -3.68
N LYS A 10 -15.41 -13.72 -3.78
CA LYS A 10 -14.13 -14.40 -4.02
C LYS A 10 -13.53 -14.01 -5.37
N ALA A 11 -14.35 -13.89 -6.41
CA ALA A 11 -13.88 -13.49 -7.73
C ALA A 11 -13.36 -12.04 -7.76
N ILE A 12 -14.09 -11.11 -7.15
CA ILE A 12 -13.67 -9.71 -7.01
C ILE A 12 -12.39 -9.62 -6.18
N SER A 13 -12.38 -10.25 -4.99
CA SER A 13 -11.21 -10.24 -4.10
C SER A 13 -9.96 -10.81 -4.76
N LYS A 14 -10.09 -11.91 -5.53
CA LYS A 14 -8.98 -12.50 -6.28
C LYS A 14 -8.40 -11.52 -7.31
N MET A 15 -9.25 -10.84 -8.07
CA MET A 15 -8.79 -9.88 -9.08
C MET A 15 -8.20 -8.63 -8.44
N THR A 16 -8.80 -8.11 -7.36
CA THR A 16 -8.24 -7.01 -6.58
C THR A 16 -6.85 -7.34 -6.05
N LEU A 17 -6.60 -8.57 -5.60
CA LEU A 17 -5.29 -9.01 -5.11
C LEU A 17 -4.25 -9.03 -6.25
N VAL A 18 -4.62 -9.48 -7.45
CA VAL A 18 -3.75 -9.42 -8.63
C VAL A 18 -3.40 -7.97 -8.98
N VAL A 19 -4.40 -7.08 -9.02
CA VAL A 19 -4.19 -5.65 -9.31
C VAL A 19 -3.30 -5.02 -8.23
N LEU A 20 -3.54 -5.34 -6.96
CA LEU A 20 -2.70 -4.89 -5.85
C LEU A 20 -1.25 -5.31 -6.03
N PHE A 21 -1.00 -6.56 -6.42
CA PHE A 21 0.35 -7.07 -6.66
C PHE A 21 1.05 -6.31 -7.81
N VAL A 22 0.34 -6.06 -8.92
CA VAL A 22 0.87 -5.30 -10.06
C VAL A 22 1.23 -3.87 -9.64
N PHE A 23 0.34 -3.20 -8.91
CA PHE A 23 0.60 -1.84 -8.40
C PHE A 23 1.74 -1.82 -7.39
N ALA A 24 1.81 -2.79 -6.47
CA ALA A 24 2.88 -2.94 -5.51
C ALA A 24 4.25 -3.11 -6.18
N ALA A 25 4.33 -3.97 -7.21
CA ALA A 25 5.55 -4.17 -7.97
C ALA A 25 5.96 -2.90 -8.73
N LEU A 26 5.02 -2.22 -9.38
CA LEU A 26 5.28 -0.99 -10.12
C LEU A 26 5.72 0.15 -9.18
N SER A 27 5.00 0.37 -8.09
CA SER A 27 5.35 1.39 -7.09
C SER A 27 6.72 1.12 -6.48
N GLY A 28 7.00 -0.13 -6.08
CA GLY A 28 8.30 -0.51 -5.55
C GLY A 28 9.43 -0.29 -6.55
N PHE A 29 9.20 -0.59 -7.83
CA PHE A 29 10.18 -0.34 -8.88
C PHE A 29 10.44 1.15 -9.11
N VAL A 30 9.40 1.98 -9.13
CA VAL A 30 9.53 3.44 -9.28
C VAL A 30 10.25 4.07 -8.08
N ASP A 31 9.90 3.65 -6.87
CA ASP A 31 10.57 4.11 -5.64
C ASP A 31 12.05 3.69 -5.61
N PHE A 32 12.37 2.49 -6.11
CA PHE A 32 13.75 2.00 -6.23
C PHE A 32 14.57 2.81 -7.23
N ILE A 33 14.01 3.09 -8.43
CA ILE A 33 14.66 3.94 -9.43
C ILE A 33 14.89 5.34 -8.86
N SER A 34 13.92 5.90 -8.14
CA SER A 34 14.03 7.24 -7.56
C SER A 34 15.16 7.35 -6.52
N GLN A 35 15.51 6.24 -5.86
CA GLN A 35 16.68 6.19 -4.98
C GLN A 35 17.98 5.98 -5.73
N THR A 36 17.95 5.41 -6.93
CA THR A 36 19.14 5.11 -7.72
C THR A 36 19.96 6.35 -8.05
N ASP A 37 19.30 7.49 -8.24
CA ASP A 37 19.96 8.78 -8.48
C ASP A 37 20.72 9.31 -7.24
N ASP A 38 20.34 8.89 -6.02
CA ASP A 38 21.00 9.24 -4.75
C ASP A 38 22.05 8.19 -4.33
N ILE A 39 22.19 7.07 -5.06
CA ILE A 39 23.21 6.04 -4.78
C ILE A 39 24.58 6.61 -5.16
N GLY A 40 25.37 6.98 -4.16
CA GLY A 40 26.71 7.53 -4.34
C GLY A 40 27.07 8.74 -3.47
N ILE A 41 26.16 9.23 -2.62
CA ILE A 41 26.43 10.33 -1.67
C ILE A 41 26.61 9.75 -0.25
N GLY A 42 27.85 9.41 0.14
CA GLY A 42 28.19 8.91 1.48
C GLY A 42 28.14 7.38 1.64
N GLU A 43 27.76 6.86 2.82
CA GLU A 43 27.61 5.42 3.14
C GLU A 43 26.29 4.79 2.61
N TYR A 44 25.61 5.43 1.66
CA TYR A 44 24.34 4.93 1.13
C TYR A 44 24.58 3.87 0.05
N GLY A 45 24.46 2.59 0.42
CA GLY A 45 24.59 1.45 -0.47
C GLY A 45 23.27 1.01 -1.10
N VAL A 46 23.37 0.03 -2.00
CA VAL A 46 22.22 -0.62 -2.66
C VAL A 46 21.32 -1.34 -1.64
N TYR A 47 21.91 -1.80 -0.52
CA TYR A 47 21.19 -2.49 0.54
C TYR A 47 20.25 -1.54 1.33
N GLU A 48 20.73 -0.35 1.72
CA GLU A 48 19.88 0.65 2.38
C GLU A 48 18.74 1.13 1.45
N ALA A 49 19.00 1.26 0.15
CA ALA A 49 17.99 1.64 -0.84
C ALA A 49 16.87 0.59 -0.98
N VAL A 50 17.21 -0.70 -1.01
CA VAL A 50 16.20 -1.77 -1.04
C VAL A 50 15.38 -1.79 0.25
N GLN A 51 16.02 -1.63 1.41
CA GLN A 51 15.33 -1.62 2.70
C GLN A 51 14.37 -0.43 2.84
N TYR A 52 14.80 0.77 2.43
CA TYR A 52 13.95 1.95 2.44
C TYR A 52 12.76 1.80 1.47
N THR A 53 13.02 1.29 0.26
CA THR A 53 11.97 1.04 -0.74
C THR A 53 10.93 0.04 -0.23
N LEU A 54 11.36 -1.07 0.41
CA LEU A 54 10.45 -2.04 1.01
C LEU A 54 9.60 -1.46 2.15
N LEU A 55 10.17 -0.56 2.97
CA LEU A 55 9.43 0.11 4.04
C LEU A 55 8.41 1.12 3.52
N LYS A 56 8.69 1.75 2.37
CA LYS A 56 7.81 2.76 1.75
C LYS A 56 6.71 2.13 0.89
N LEU A 57 6.98 0.95 0.33
CA LEU A 57 6.07 0.22 -0.57
C LEU A 57 4.63 0.09 -0.04
N PRO A 58 4.38 -0.30 1.24
CA PRO A 58 3.03 -0.40 1.78
C PRO A 58 2.30 0.95 1.71
N SER A 59 2.96 2.04 2.10
CA SER A 59 2.39 3.39 2.09
C SER A 59 2.03 3.84 0.67
N SER A 60 2.94 3.64 -0.29
CA SER A 60 2.70 3.94 -1.72
C SER A 60 1.48 3.19 -2.27
N VAL A 61 1.31 1.91 -1.90
CA VAL A 61 0.15 1.09 -2.32
C VAL A 61 -1.13 1.55 -1.63
N PHE A 62 -1.08 1.94 -0.35
CA PHE A 62 -2.26 2.39 0.41
C PHE A 62 -2.94 3.60 -0.22
N GLN A 63 -2.16 4.55 -0.73
CA GLN A 63 -2.70 5.72 -1.43
C GLN A 63 -3.48 5.35 -2.70
N LEU A 64 -3.17 4.19 -3.29
CA LEU A 64 -3.75 3.71 -4.53
C LEU A 64 -4.86 2.68 -4.31
N ILE A 65 -5.13 2.25 -3.06
CA ILE A 65 -6.14 1.21 -2.78
C ILE A 65 -7.51 1.53 -3.40
N PRO A 66 -8.08 2.75 -3.32
CA PRO A 66 -9.39 3.03 -3.90
C PRO A 66 -9.43 2.74 -5.41
N ILE A 67 -8.34 3.04 -6.11
CA ILE A 67 -8.18 2.79 -7.55
C ILE A 67 -8.00 1.28 -7.81
N ILE A 68 -7.16 0.62 -7.01
CA ILE A 68 -6.90 -0.83 -7.09
C ILE A 68 -8.20 -1.63 -6.90
N VAL A 69 -9.01 -1.28 -5.90
CA VAL A 69 -10.30 -1.93 -5.62
C VAL A 69 -11.29 -1.69 -6.75
N LEU A 70 -11.35 -0.47 -7.30
CA LEU A 70 -12.20 -0.15 -8.44
C LEU A 70 -11.83 -1.01 -9.65
N ILE A 71 -10.57 -1.01 -10.05
CA ILE A 71 -10.09 -1.80 -11.20
C ILE A 71 -10.26 -3.29 -10.95
N GLY A 72 -9.95 -3.77 -9.75
CA GLY A 72 -10.12 -5.17 -9.35
C GLY A 72 -11.57 -5.64 -9.42
N SER A 73 -12.51 -4.80 -8.97
CA SER A 73 -13.94 -5.08 -9.07
C SER A 73 -14.45 -5.12 -10.51
N LEU A 74 -13.98 -4.19 -11.36
CA LEU A 74 -14.33 -4.13 -12.77
C LEU A 74 -13.85 -5.37 -13.52
N ILE A 75 -12.59 -5.78 -13.29
CA ILE A 75 -12.01 -6.99 -13.90
C ILE A 75 -12.69 -8.25 -13.32
N GLY A 76 -12.98 -8.28 -12.03
CA GLY A 76 -13.69 -9.38 -11.37
C GLY A 76 -15.06 -9.62 -11.99
N LEU A 77 -15.92 -8.60 -12.01
CA LEU A 77 -17.24 -8.66 -12.64
C LEU A 77 -17.15 -8.91 -14.15
N GLY A 78 -16.18 -8.29 -14.81
CA GLY A 78 -15.93 -8.47 -16.24
C GLY A 78 -15.62 -9.93 -16.60
N ASN A 79 -14.85 -10.64 -15.77
CA ASN A 79 -14.58 -12.06 -15.97
C ASN A 79 -15.83 -12.94 -15.78
N LEU A 80 -16.65 -12.66 -14.76
CA LEU A 80 -17.93 -13.38 -14.58
C LEU A 80 -18.87 -13.13 -15.76
N SER A 81 -18.88 -11.91 -16.31
CA SER A 81 -19.66 -11.57 -17.50
C SER A 81 -19.12 -12.30 -18.74
N LYS A 82 -17.80 -12.31 -18.95
CA LYS A 82 -17.13 -12.96 -20.09
C LYS A 82 -17.37 -14.47 -20.13
N ASN A 83 -17.44 -15.12 -18.96
CA ASN A 83 -17.74 -16.55 -18.86
C ASN A 83 -19.25 -16.86 -18.92
N ASN A 84 -20.10 -15.87 -19.18
CA ASN A 84 -21.57 -15.96 -19.14
C ASN A 84 -22.14 -16.39 -17.78
N GLU A 85 -21.38 -16.32 -16.69
CA GLU A 85 -21.82 -16.74 -15.35
C GLU A 85 -22.92 -15.79 -14.83
N ILE A 86 -22.80 -14.48 -15.08
CA ILE A 86 -23.85 -13.50 -14.75
C ILE A 86 -25.13 -13.80 -15.55
N THR A 87 -24.99 -14.07 -16.85
CA THR A 87 -26.12 -14.39 -17.73
C THR A 87 -26.86 -15.65 -17.28
N VAL A 88 -26.13 -16.69 -16.88
CA VAL A 88 -26.73 -17.93 -16.33
C VAL A 88 -27.50 -17.65 -15.05
N ILE A 89 -26.93 -16.86 -14.12
CA ILE A 89 -27.62 -16.48 -12.87
C ILE A 89 -28.92 -15.74 -13.18
N LEU A 90 -28.90 -14.76 -14.09
CA LEU A 90 -30.08 -13.99 -14.48
C LEU A 90 -31.16 -14.87 -15.15
N SER A 91 -30.76 -15.81 -16.01
CA SER A 91 -31.69 -16.76 -16.66
C SER A 91 -32.34 -17.74 -15.69
N SER A 92 -31.73 -17.98 -14.53
CA SER A 92 -32.22 -18.88 -13.49
C SER A 92 -33.30 -18.24 -12.60
N GLY A 93 -33.84 -17.08 -12.99
CA GLY A 93 -34.88 -16.36 -12.25
C GLY A 93 -34.37 -15.43 -11.15
N PHE A 94 -33.05 -15.15 -11.10
CA PHE A 94 -32.52 -14.15 -10.18
C PHE A 94 -32.63 -12.75 -10.79
N SER A 95 -33.15 -11.80 -10.01
CA SER A 95 -33.18 -10.39 -10.42
C SER A 95 -31.77 -9.78 -10.49
N PHE A 96 -31.54 -8.93 -11.50
CA PHE A 96 -30.32 -8.13 -11.63
C PHE A 96 -30.00 -7.31 -10.37
N PHE A 97 -31.05 -6.79 -9.70
CA PHE A 97 -30.89 -6.00 -8.48
C PHE A 97 -30.22 -6.80 -7.36
N ARG A 98 -30.47 -8.11 -7.29
CA ARG A 98 -29.88 -8.98 -6.26
C ARG A 98 -28.39 -9.19 -6.49
N VAL A 99 -27.96 -9.34 -7.76
CA VAL A 99 -26.53 -9.46 -8.12
C VAL A 99 -25.79 -8.16 -7.80
N SER A 100 -26.41 -7.02 -8.11
CA SER A 100 -25.88 -5.70 -7.75
C SER A 100 -25.73 -5.54 -6.23
N LEU A 101 -26.72 -5.96 -5.46
CA LEU A 101 -26.67 -5.91 -4.00
C LEU A 101 -25.56 -6.80 -3.43
N SER A 102 -25.38 -8.02 -3.96
CA SER A 102 -24.27 -8.90 -3.57
C SER A 102 -22.90 -8.28 -3.87
N THR A 103 -22.79 -7.59 -5.01
CA THR A 103 -21.58 -6.86 -5.41
C THR A 103 -21.31 -5.66 -4.49
N LEU A 104 -22.36 -4.94 -4.10
CA LEU A 104 -22.27 -3.81 -3.16
C LEU A 104 -21.81 -4.28 -1.79
N PHE A 105 -22.37 -5.38 -1.27
CA PHE A 105 -21.90 -5.99 -0.03
C PHE A 105 -20.44 -6.45 -0.11
N ALA A 106 -20.03 -7.05 -1.23
CA ALA A 106 -18.63 -7.42 -1.46
C ALA A 106 -17.71 -6.19 -1.42
N GLY A 107 -18.12 -5.08 -2.06
CA GLY A 107 -17.41 -3.80 -2.02
C GLY A 107 -17.34 -3.20 -0.62
N LEU A 108 -18.42 -3.24 0.16
CA LEU A 108 -18.43 -2.77 1.55
C LEU A 108 -17.48 -3.57 2.44
N ILE A 109 -17.45 -4.90 2.28
CA ILE A 109 -16.51 -5.76 3.02
C ILE A 109 -15.07 -5.40 2.66
N LEU A 110 -14.76 -5.22 1.38
CA LEU A 110 -13.42 -4.82 0.94
C LEU A 110 -13.04 -3.41 1.41
N CYS A 111 -13.99 -2.48 1.43
CA CYS A 111 -13.81 -1.13 1.95
C CYS A 111 -13.48 -1.17 3.46
N PHE A 112 -14.26 -1.92 4.24
CA PHE A 112 -14.01 -2.08 5.67
C PHE A 112 -12.67 -2.76 5.96
N LEU A 113 -12.33 -3.80 5.18
CA LEU A 113 -11.03 -4.48 5.26
C LEU A 113 -9.89 -3.51 4.93
N THR A 114 -10.05 -2.69 3.90
CA THR A 114 -9.07 -1.67 3.49
C THR A 114 -8.88 -0.62 4.57
N ILE A 115 -9.96 -0.09 5.14
CA ILE A 115 -9.89 0.92 6.20
C ILE A 115 -9.22 0.32 7.43
N SER A 116 -9.58 -0.91 7.81
CA SER A 116 -8.93 -1.61 8.92
C SER A 116 -7.44 -1.83 8.65
N LEU A 117 -7.06 -2.26 7.45
CA LEU A 117 -5.63 -2.40 7.10
C LEU A 117 -4.93 -1.03 7.08
N GLY A 118 -5.56 0.01 6.55
CA GLY A 118 -5.01 1.36 6.45
C GLY A 118 -4.83 2.03 7.82
N GLU A 119 -5.78 1.90 8.73
CA GLU A 119 -5.68 2.48 10.08
C GLU A 119 -4.55 1.82 10.90
N TYR A 120 -4.33 0.52 10.71
CA TYR A 120 -3.25 -0.20 11.39
C TYR A 120 -1.88 -0.05 10.72
N LEU A 121 -1.82 0.10 9.38
CA LEU A 121 -0.57 0.14 8.62
C LEU A 121 -0.10 1.55 8.22
N SER A 122 -1.01 2.50 7.99
CA SER A 122 -0.68 3.86 7.51
C SER A 122 0.05 4.71 8.57
N PRO A 123 -0.44 4.88 9.82
CA PRO A 123 0.23 5.73 10.80
C PRO A 123 1.64 5.25 11.25
N PRO A 124 1.94 3.94 11.42
CA PRO A 124 3.30 3.53 11.77
C PRO A 124 4.26 3.61 10.58
N MET A 125 3.84 3.27 9.37
CA MET A 125 4.74 3.26 8.20
C MET A 125 5.11 4.67 7.75
N GLU A 126 4.18 5.62 7.82
CA GLU A 126 4.44 7.03 7.49
C GLU A 126 5.35 7.69 8.55
N ARG A 127 5.13 7.38 9.84
CA ARG A 127 6.03 7.81 10.92
C ARG A 127 7.44 7.22 10.81
N LEU A 128 7.57 5.94 10.43
CA LEU A 128 8.86 5.30 10.26
C LEU A 128 9.61 5.83 9.02
N ALA A 129 8.90 6.10 7.92
CA ALA A 129 9.48 6.69 6.72
C ALA A 129 10.00 8.12 6.98
N ASP A 130 9.24 8.94 7.71
CA ASP A 130 9.65 10.29 8.09
C ASP A 130 10.81 10.29 9.11
N GLN A 131 10.82 9.34 10.05
CA GLN A 131 11.92 9.18 11.00
C GLN A 131 13.22 8.73 10.32
N LEU A 132 13.16 7.77 9.39
CA LEU A 132 14.33 7.33 8.62
C LEU A 132 14.83 8.43 7.69
N ARG A 133 13.93 9.18 7.03
CA ARG A 133 14.29 10.34 6.22
C ARG A 133 14.92 11.44 7.05
N THR A 134 14.39 11.72 8.25
CA THR A 134 14.96 12.73 9.15
C THR A 134 16.32 12.28 9.68
N LYS A 135 16.47 11.01 10.07
CA LYS A 135 17.73 10.46 10.56
C LYS A 135 18.83 10.48 9.50
N ASN A 136 18.52 10.10 8.26
CA ASN A 136 19.49 10.09 7.16
C ASN A 136 19.74 11.49 6.56
N LYS A 137 18.73 12.37 6.50
CA LYS A 137 18.88 13.73 5.95
C LYS A 137 19.52 14.70 6.94
N TYR A 138 19.40 14.49 8.26
CA TYR A 138 19.99 15.35 9.29
C TYR A 138 21.25 14.79 9.95
N ASN A 139 21.78 13.64 9.51
CA ASN A 139 23.09 13.10 9.90
C ASN A 139 23.41 13.33 11.39
N LEU A 140 22.54 12.83 12.27
CA LEU A 140 22.68 12.97 13.73
C LEU A 140 23.92 12.26 14.31
N GLU A 141 24.66 11.49 13.49
CA GLU A 141 25.99 10.98 13.86
C GLU A 141 27.02 12.11 14.00
N SER A 142 26.91 13.22 13.26
CA SER A 142 27.82 14.36 13.43
C SER A 142 27.42 15.32 14.57
N ILE A 143 26.25 15.14 15.18
CA ILE A 143 25.79 15.95 16.33
C ILE A 143 26.01 15.21 17.66
N GLY A 144 26.28 13.90 17.62
CA GLY A 144 26.71 13.12 18.78
C GLY A 144 28.18 13.32 19.17
N GLU A 145 29.01 13.87 18.27
CA GLU A 145 30.45 14.11 18.49
C GLU A 145 30.84 15.58 18.65
N SER A 146 29.89 16.50 18.86
CA SER A 146 30.23 17.81 19.42
C SER A 146 30.36 17.70 20.95
N LYS A 147 31.46 17.07 21.37
CA LYS A 147 31.96 17.11 22.74
C LYS A 147 31.99 18.57 23.22
N GLY A 148 31.13 18.86 24.19
CA GLY A 148 31.42 19.80 25.28
C GLY A 148 32.06 21.13 24.89
N PHE A 149 31.33 21.99 24.16
CA PHE A 149 31.73 23.40 24.03
C PHE A 149 31.49 24.22 25.32
N PHE A 150 30.74 23.69 26.29
CA PHE A 150 30.40 24.35 27.55
C PHE A 150 31.31 23.95 28.74
N GLY A 151 32.62 23.83 28.49
CA GLY A 151 33.63 23.46 29.49
C GLY A 151 34.78 24.47 29.62
N GLY A 152 34.58 25.74 29.27
CA GLY A 152 35.63 26.77 29.22
C GLY A 152 35.57 27.78 30.36
N ARG A 153 36.02 27.37 31.55
CA ARG A 153 36.63 28.18 32.63
C ARG A 153 36.17 29.65 32.80
N ARG A 154 35.32 29.86 33.82
CA ARG A 154 35.49 31.02 34.71
C ARG A 154 36.87 30.93 35.37
N LYS A 155 37.74 31.89 35.09
CA LYS A 155 38.67 32.54 36.04
C LYS A 155 39.51 33.54 35.26
N ILE A 156 39.12 34.81 35.32
CA ILE A 156 40.03 35.93 35.08
C ILE A 156 40.24 36.57 36.46
N LYS A 157 41.52 36.79 36.75
CA LYS A 157 42.12 37.29 37.97
C LYS A 157 41.89 38.78 38.13
#